data_AF-A0A1B7NKF8-F1
#
_entry.id   AF-A0A1B7NKF8-F1
#
_cell.length_a   1.000
_cell.length_b   1.000
_cell.length_c   1.000
_cell.angle_alpha   90.00
_cell.angle_beta   90.00
_cell.angle_gamma   90.00
#
_symmetry.space_group_name_H-M   'P 1'
#
loop_
_entity.id
_entity.type
_entity.pdbx_description
1 polymer ?
#
loop_
_entity_poly.entity_id
_entity_poly.type
_entity_poly.pdbx_seq_one_letter_code
_entity_poly.pdbx_strand_id
1 'polypeptide(L)'
;MVTIILGAQFGDEGKGKITDILSQSATLCCRAAGGHNAGHTIVHDNITYDFHILPSGLISPDCINLIGTGTVVHVPSFFKELAALQNKGLKDADKRIFVSDRAQVCFDLHAVVDGLEEAILAGKKVGTTGKGIGPCYSDKAARRGVRIGEVLEEGVVESKLRSLEAGYRKRFGELPYDLEEEVKRFN
;
A
#
# COMPACT_ATOMS: atom_id res chain seq x y z
N MET A 1 -22.89 7.03 -11.33
CA MET A 1 -22.42 5.91 -12.17
C MET A 1 -21.16 5.35 -11.54
N VAL A 2 -20.95 4.03 -11.58
CA VAL A 2 -19.73 3.39 -11.08
C VAL A 2 -19.09 2.63 -12.24
N THR A 3 -17.80 2.89 -12.48
CA THR A 3 -17.01 2.22 -13.51
C THR A 3 -15.87 1.46 -12.83
N ILE A 4 -15.69 0.20 -13.20
CA ILE A 4 -14.66 -0.68 -12.62
C ILE A 4 -13.66 -1.05 -13.72
N ILE A 5 -12.38 -0.85 -13.45
CA ILE A 5 -11.28 -1.22 -14.34
C ILE A 5 -10.59 -2.43 -13.72
N LEU A 6 -10.74 -3.59 -14.37
CA LEU A 6 -10.17 -4.85 -13.93
C LEU A 6 -9.19 -5.39 -14.97
N GLY A 7 -8.09 -5.97 -14.49
CA GLY A 7 -7.18 -6.74 -15.33
C GLY A 7 -7.82 -8.09 -15.63
N ALA A 8 -7.79 -8.49 -16.90
CA ALA A 8 -8.33 -9.77 -17.33
C ALA A 8 -7.25 -10.88 -17.39
N GLN A 9 -6.01 -10.55 -17.08
CA GLN A 9 -4.85 -11.44 -17.15
C GLN A 9 -4.09 -11.42 -15.81
N PHE A 10 -2.76 -11.54 -15.84
CA PHE A 10 -1.89 -11.62 -14.66
C PHE A 10 -1.17 -10.31 -14.35
N GLY A 11 -1.76 -9.16 -14.66
CA GLY A 11 -1.12 -7.86 -14.47
C GLY A 11 -0.57 -7.26 -15.77
N ASP A 12 -0.05 -6.03 -15.66
CA ASP A 12 0.58 -5.27 -16.76
C ASP A 12 -0.23 -5.08 -18.04
N GLU A 13 -1.56 -5.20 -17.97
CA GLU A 13 -2.47 -5.02 -19.11
C GLU A 13 -2.70 -3.54 -19.50
N GLY A 14 -1.92 -2.60 -18.94
CA GLY A 14 -2.07 -1.18 -19.21
C GLY A 14 -3.26 -0.51 -18.51
N LYS A 15 -3.80 -1.11 -17.43
CA LYS A 15 -4.94 -0.57 -16.65
C LYS A 15 -4.76 0.90 -16.28
N GLY A 16 -3.54 1.30 -15.89
CA GLY A 16 -3.22 2.67 -15.50
C GLY A 16 -3.58 3.72 -16.57
N LYS A 17 -3.38 3.39 -17.85
CA LYS A 17 -3.71 4.27 -18.98
C LYS A 17 -5.22 4.44 -19.14
N ILE A 18 -5.99 3.36 -18.96
CA ILE A 18 -7.46 3.42 -19.00
C ILE A 18 -7.98 4.21 -17.78
N THR A 19 -7.40 3.97 -16.60
CA THR A 19 -7.75 4.71 -15.39
C THR A 19 -7.51 6.19 -15.54
N ASP A 20 -6.39 6.60 -16.12
CA ASP A 20 -6.09 8.00 -16.41
C ASP A 20 -7.18 8.65 -17.25
N ILE A 21 -7.48 8.08 -18.42
CA ILE A 21 -8.52 8.59 -19.35
C ILE A 21 -9.87 8.73 -18.66
N LEU A 22 -10.31 7.71 -17.93
CA LEU A 22 -11.63 7.71 -17.29
C LEU A 22 -11.67 8.63 -16.05
N SER A 23 -10.54 8.82 -15.37
CA SER A 23 -10.45 9.66 -14.17
C SER A 23 -10.60 11.16 -14.47
N GLN A 24 -10.34 11.60 -15.71
CA GLN A 24 -10.52 12.99 -16.13
C GLN A 24 -11.98 13.48 -15.95
N SER A 25 -12.96 12.57 -16.05
CA SER A 25 -14.38 12.87 -15.83
C SER A 25 -14.94 12.32 -14.51
N ALA A 26 -14.11 11.69 -13.68
CA ALA A 26 -14.55 11.05 -12.46
C ALA A 26 -14.51 12.01 -11.27
N THR A 27 -15.57 12.04 -10.48
CA THR A 27 -15.59 12.76 -9.19
C THR A 27 -14.80 12.03 -8.10
N LEU A 28 -14.68 10.70 -8.21
CA LEU A 28 -14.00 9.84 -7.24
C LEU A 28 -13.23 8.73 -7.95
N CYS A 29 -11.94 8.60 -7.65
CA CYS A 29 -11.07 7.52 -8.08
C CYS A 29 -10.64 6.67 -6.87
N CYS A 30 -10.87 5.37 -6.92
CA CYS A 30 -10.67 4.49 -5.78
C CYS A 30 -9.68 3.36 -6.06
N ARG A 31 -8.84 3.03 -5.08
CA ARG A 31 -8.15 1.74 -5.00
C ARG A 31 -8.91 0.84 -4.03
N ALA A 32 -9.44 -0.27 -4.54
CA ALA A 32 -10.29 -1.17 -3.74
C ALA A 32 -9.49 -2.22 -2.93
N ALA A 33 -8.37 -2.70 -3.46
CA ALA A 33 -7.56 -3.77 -2.88
C ALA A 33 -6.09 -3.69 -3.33
N GLY A 34 -5.27 -4.62 -2.84
CA GLY A 34 -3.82 -4.63 -3.03
C GLY A 34 -3.11 -3.60 -2.17
N GLY A 35 -1.85 -3.34 -2.49
CA GLY A 35 -1.05 -2.34 -1.82
C GLY A 35 -0.11 -1.61 -2.77
N HIS A 36 1.05 -1.20 -2.26
CA HIS A 36 2.10 -0.55 -3.03
C HIS A 36 2.87 -1.51 -3.97
N ASN A 37 2.37 -2.74 -4.17
CA ASN A 37 2.84 -3.69 -5.17
C ASN A 37 2.29 -3.43 -6.57
N ALA A 38 1.21 -2.66 -6.67
CA ALA A 38 0.80 -2.10 -7.95
C ALA A 38 1.73 -0.96 -8.35
N GLY A 39 1.86 -0.73 -9.65
CA GLY A 39 2.62 0.38 -10.22
C GLY A 39 2.11 0.72 -11.61
N HIS A 40 1.93 1.99 -11.91
CA HIS A 40 1.78 2.46 -13.28
C HIS A 40 2.27 3.89 -13.43
N THR A 41 2.86 4.17 -14.58
CA THR A 41 3.38 5.48 -14.94
C THR A 41 2.40 6.19 -15.87
N ILE A 42 2.17 7.48 -15.63
CA ILE A 42 1.34 8.35 -16.47
C ILE A 42 2.18 9.54 -16.91
N VAL A 43 2.02 9.94 -18.18
CA VAL A 43 2.59 11.16 -18.71
C VAL A 43 1.46 12.16 -18.93
N HIS A 44 1.49 13.27 -18.22
CA HIS A 44 0.51 14.36 -18.33
C HIS A 44 1.25 15.68 -18.47
N ASP A 45 0.94 16.48 -19.49
CA ASP A 45 1.61 17.74 -19.82
C ASP A 45 3.15 17.64 -19.83
N ASN A 46 3.68 16.58 -20.46
CA ASN A 46 5.11 16.24 -20.51
C ASN A 46 5.78 15.94 -19.15
N ILE A 47 5.01 15.78 -18.07
CA ILE A 47 5.50 15.38 -16.75
C ILE A 47 5.14 13.91 -16.53
N THR A 48 6.12 13.12 -16.07
CA THR A 48 5.96 11.70 -15.79
C THR A 48 5.68 11.47 -14.31
N TYR A 49 4.55 10.86 -13.98
CA TYR A 49 4.11 10.55 -12.62
C TYR A 49 4.04 9.04 -12.41
N ASP A 50 4.56 8.55 -11.29
CA ASP A 50 4.61 7.12 -10.96
C ASP A 50 3.69 6.85 -9.79
N PHE A 51 2.61 6.11 -10.03
CA PHE A 51 1.60 5.78 -9.02
C PHE A 51 1.76 4.34 -8.56
N HIS A 52 1.64 4.11 -7.25
CA HIS A 52 1.66 2.80 -6.63
C HIS A 52 0.39 2.61 -5.79
N ILE A 53 0.34 3.16 -4.57
CA ILE A 53 -0.86 3.05 -3.72
C ILE A 53 -1.85 4.18 -4.02
N LEU A 54 -1.36 5.37 -4.35
CA LEU A 54 -2.24 6.51 -4.62
C LEU A 54 -3.04 6.25 -5.91
N PRO A 55 -4.36 6.51 -5.91
CA PRO A 55 -5.14 6.44 -7.13
C PRO A 55 -4.66 7.54 -8.11
N SER A 56 -4.58 7.21 -9.40
CA SER A 56 -4.09 8.15 -10.41
C SER A 56 -5.08 9.23 -10.80
N GLY A 57 -6.29 9.20 -10.25
CA GLY A 57 -7.22 10.33 -10.34
C GLY A 57 -6.64 11.63 -9.77
N LEU A 58 -5.55 11.57 -9.00
CA LEU A 58 -4.83 12.75 -8.54
C LEU A 58 -4.36 13.69 -9.67
N ILE A 59 -4.19 13.19 -10.89
CA ILE A 59 -3.89 14.01 -12.07
C ILE A 59 -5.05 14.94 -12.41
N SER A 60 -6.29 14.48 -12.24
CA SER A 60 -7.48 15.33 -12.40
C SER A 60 -7.65 16.23 -11.17
N PRO A 61 -7.66 17.56 -11.32
CA PRO A 61 -7.71 18.50 -10.18
C PRO A 61 -8.94 18.33 -9.29
N ASP A 62 -10.09 18.00 -9.88
CA ASP A 62 -11.38 17.92 -9.17
C ASP A 62 -11.70 16.51 -8.66
N CYS A 63 -10.86 15.52 -8.98
CA CYS A 63 -11.10 14.14 -8.59
C CYS A 63 -10.67 13.91 -7.13
N ILE A 64 -11.58 13.36 -6.32
CA ILE A 64 -11.28 12.85 -4.99
C ILE A 64 -10.65 11.46 -5.12
N ASN A 65 -9.67 11.14 -4.27
CA ASN A 65 -8.91 9.91 -4.35
C ASN A 65 -9.05 9.12 -3.04
N LEU A 66 -9.53 7.88 -3.14
CA LEU A 66 -9.80 7.03 -1.97
C LEU A 66 -8.97 5.74 -2.00
N ILE A 67 -8.22 5.51 -0.93
CA ILE A 67 -7.64 4.22 -0.60
C ILE A 67 -8.64 3.46 0.27
N GLY A 68 -9.29 2.45 -0.31
CA GLY A 68 -10.40 1.74 0.31
C GLY A 68 -9.99 0.67 1.33
N THR A 69 -10.97 0.21 2.13
CA THR A 69 -10.82 -0.79 3.21
C THR A 69 -10.16 -2.12 2.80
N GLY A 70 -10.24 -2.49 1.53
CA GLY A 70 -9.67 -3.73 1.04
C GLY A 70 -8.15 -3.69 0.88
N THR A 71 -7.50 -2.52 0.98
CA THR A 71 -6.07 -2.35 0.74
C THR A 71 -5.20 -2.70 1.97
N VAL A 72 -3.92 -2.89 1.68
CA VAL A 72 -2.82 -2.94 2.66
C VAL A 72 -1.87 -1.77 2.35
N VAL A 73 -1.71 -0.86 3.31
CA VAL A 73 -1.06 0.44 3.13
C VAL A 73 0.28 0.44 3.86
N HIS A 74 1.36 0.55 3.10
CA HIS A 74 2.68 0.79 3.67
C HIS A 74 2.88 2.30 3.82
N VAL A 75 2.88 2.78 5.07
CA VAL A 75 2.83 4.21 5.40
C VAL A 75 4.05 4.98 4.89
N PRO A 76 5.31 4.52 5.08
CA PRO A 76 6.48 5.15 4.46
C PRO A 76 6.39 5.27 2.93
N SER A 77 5.97 4.21 2.23
CA SER A 77 5.79 4.27 0.77
C SER A 77 4.70 5.25 0.34
N PHE A 78 3.59 5.32 1.08
CA PHE A 78 2.52 6.30 0.82
C PHE A 78 3.06 7.73 0.85
N PHE A 79 3.77 8.12 1.92
CA PHE A 79 4.30 9.48 2.05
C PHE A 79 5.42 9.76 1.04
N LYS A 80 6.27 8.78 0.74
CA LYS A 80 7.30 8.89 -0.31
C LYS A 80 6.68 9.16 -1.67
N GLU A 81 5.63 8.41 -2.02
CA GLU A 81 4.88 8.59 -3.27
C GLU A 81 4.23 9.97 -3.33
N LEU A 82 3.52 10.37 -2.26
CA LEU A 82 2.88 11.69 -2.17
C LEU A 82 3.87 12.84 -2.37
N ALA A 83 5.01 12.80 -1.67
CA ALA A 83 6.06 13.81 -1.81
C ALA A 83 6.63 13.85 -3.23
N ALA A 84 6.86 12.69 -3.86
CA ALA A 84 7.34 12.62 -5.24
C ALA A 84 6.36 13.23 -6.24
N LEU A 85 5.04 13.03 -6.04
CA LEU A 85 3.99 13.63 -6.87
C LEU A 85 3.92 15.15 -6.68
N GLN A 86 3.94 15.63 -5.43
CA GLN A 86 3.91 17.06 -5.12
C GLN A 86 5.12 17.81 -5.70
N ASN A 87 6.33 17.21 -5.60
CA ASN A 87 7.55 17.77 -6.18
C ASN A 87 7.50 17.87 -7.71
N LYS A 88 6.68 17.05 -8.36
CA LYS A 88 6.45 17.08 -9.81
C LYS A 88 5.34 18.04 -10.24
N GLY A 89 4.68 18.73 -9.31
CA GLY A 89 3.71 19.78 -9.61
C GLY A 89 2.26 19.48 -9.22
N LEU A 90 1.95 18.28 -8.71
CA LEU A 90 0.63 17.97 -8.14
C LEU A 90 0.47 18.60 -6.75
N LYS A 91 0.45 19.94 -6.71
CA LYS A 91 0.23 20.73 -5.50
C LYS A 91 -1.15 20.38 -4.91
N ASP A 92 -1.24 20.41 -3.58
CA ASP A 92 -2.47 20.12 -2.82
C ASP A 92 -3.05 18.70 -3.00
N ALA A 93 -2.27 17.74 -3.52
CA ALA A 93 -2.70 16.35 -3.65
C ALA A 93 -3.20 15.74 -2.33
N ASP A 94 -2.55 16.11 -1.21
CA ASP A 94 -2.90 15.72 0.16
C ASP A 94 -4.33 16.10 0.57
N LYS A 95 -4.86 17.21 0.05
CA LYS A 95 -6.23 17.67 0.37
C LYS A 95 -7.33 16.81 -0.28
N ARG A 96 -6.96 15.98 -1.26
CA ARG A 96 -7.89 15.15 -2.04
C ARG A 96 -7.70 13.66 -1.81
N ILE A 97 -6.81 13.27 -0.89
CA ILE A 97 -6.55 11.87 -0.58
C ILE A 97 -7.28 11.51 0.71
N PHE A 98 -8.09 10.47 0.63
CA PHE A 98 -8.75 9.85 1.76
C PHE A 98 -8.26 8.42 1.91
N VAL A 99 -7.97 8.01 3.14
CA VAL A 99 -7.58 6.65 3.46
C VAL A 99 -8.63 6.07 4.40
N SER A 100 -9.14 4.89 4.10
CA SER A 100 -10.06 4.21 4.99
C SER A 100 -9.39 3.90 6.32
N ASP A 101 -10.05 4.26 7.41
CA ASP A 101 -9.71 3.86 8.79
C ASP A 101 -9.60 2.34 8.98
N ARG A 102 -10.24 1.54 8.10
CA ARG A 102 -10.25 0.07 8.13
C ARG A 102 -9.25 -0.58 7.17
N ALA A 103 -8.54 0.20 6.36
CA ALA A 103 -7.41 -0.34 5.60
C ALA A 103 -6.33 -0.86 6.57
N GLN A 104 -5.58 -1.87 6.16
CA GLN A 104 -4.56 -2.49 7.03
C GLN A 104 -3.21 -1.80 6.87
N VAL A 105 -2.44 -1.70 7.94
CA VAL A 105 -1.06 -1.21 7.92
C VAL A 105 -0.15 -2.36 7.49
N CYS A 106 0.56 -2.15 6.39
CA CYS A 106 1.62 -3.03 5.92
C CYS A 106 2.96 -2.54 6.46
N PHE A 107 3.40 -3.09 7.58
CA PHE A 107 4.73 -2.87 8.17
C PHE A 107 5.89 -3.41 7.32
N ASP A 108 7.09 -2.86 7.52
CA ASP A 108 8.36 -3.37 7.00
C ASP A 108 8.63 -4.80 7.47
N LEU A 109 8.20 -5.12 8.70
CA LEU A 109 8.18 -6.49 9.22
C LEU A 109 7.50 -7.47 8.23
N HIS A 110 6.41 -7.07 7.57
CA HIS A 110 5.75 -7.94 6.61
C HIS A 110 6.60 -8.17 5.36
N ALA A 111 7.36 -7.17 4.89
CA ALA A 111 8.26 -7.33 3.75
C ALA A 111 9.41 -8.29 4.06
N VAL A 112 9.93 -8.23 5.29
CA VAL A 112 10.94 -9.19 5.80
C VAL A 112 10.38 -10.60 5.82
N VAL A 113 9.17 -10.78 6.36
CA VAL A 113 8.48 -12.08 6.39
C VAL A 113 8.20 -12.62 4.99
N ASP A 114 7.78 -11.76 4.05
CA ASP A 114 7.54 -12.13 2.64
C ASP A 114 8.81 -12.73 2.00
N GLY A 115 9.96 -12.09 2.22
CA GLY A 115 11.25 -12.60 1.76
C GLY A 115 11.65 -13.95 2.40
N LEU A 116 11.38 -14.12 3.70
CA LEU A 116 11.66 -15.37 4.42
C LEU A 116 10.76 -16.52 3.93
N GLU A 117 9.48 -16.26 3.70
CA GLU A 117 8.54 -17.24 3.15
C GLU A 117 8.97 -17.69 1.75
N GLU A 118 9.36 -16.77 0.86
CA GLU A 118 9.89 -17.10 -0.46
C GLU A 118 11.21 -17.89 -0.40
N ALA A 119 12.07 -17.63 0.59
CA ALA A 119 13.34 -18.35 0.76
C ALA A 119 13.11 -19.82 1.16
N ILE A 120 12.16 -20.09 2.07
CA ILE A 120 11.87 -21.45 2.55
C ILE A 120 11.29 -22.35 1.47
N LEU A 121 10.63 -21.79 0.45
CA LEU A 121 10.01 -22.56 -0.62
C LEU A 121 11.02 -23.28 -1.56
N ALA A 122 12.34 -23.09 -1.36
CA ALA A 122 13.41 -23.90 -1.94
C ALA A 122 13.25 -24.23 -3.44
N GLY A 123 12.92 -23.22 -4.25
CA GLY A 123 12.73 -23.34 -5.71
C GLY A 123 11.27 -23.43 -6.17
N LYS A 124 10.31 -23.54 -5.25
CA LYS A 124 8.86 -23.42 -5.50
C LYS A 124 8.35 -22.02 -5.16
N LYS A 125 9.15 -21.01 -5.48
CA LYS A 125 8.82 -19.61 -5.21
C LYS A 125 7.55 -19.19 -5.93
N VAL A 126 6.73 -18.38 -5.27
CA VAL A 126 5.57 -17.73 -5.89
C VAL A 126 6.03 -16.60 -6.81
N GLY A 127 7.16 -15.96 -6.51
CA GLY A 127 7.62 -14.76 -7.21
C GLY A 127 6.91 -13.51 -6.71
N THR A 128 6.84 -13.34 -5.39
CA THR A 128 6.19 -12.17 -4.78
C THR A 128 6.99 -10.90 -5.09
N THR A 129 6.35 -9.74 -4.90
CA THR A 129 7.05 -8.46 -5.07
C THR A 129 7.98 -8.12 -3.88
N GLY A 130 8.06 -8.98 -2.84
CA GLY A 130 8.84 -8.72 -1.63
C GLY A 130 8.37 -7.50 -0.84
N LYS A 131 7.09 -7.16 -0.93
CA LYS A 131 6.49 -5.92 -0.39
C LYS A 131 5.59 -6.18 0.82
N GLY A 132 5.53 -7.42 1.32
CA GLY A 132 4.75 -7.75 2.51
C GLY A 132 3.25 -7.86 2.30
N ILE A 133 2.78 -7.87 1.04
CA ILE A 133 1.34 -7.91 0.72
C ILE A 133 0.69 -9.20 1.24
N GLY A 134 1.33 -10.34 0.97
CA GLY A 134 0.86 -11.65 1.42
C GLY A 134 0.79 -11.74 2.95
N PRO A 135 1.91 -11.54 3.66
CA PRO A 135 1.92 -11.56 5.12
C PRO A 135 0.94 -10.56 5.77
N CYS A 136 0.81 -9.33 5.24
CA CYS A 136 -0.15 -8.35 5.76
C CYS A 136 -1.60 -8.82 5.58
N TYR A 137 -1.97 -9.41 4.43
CA TYR A 137 -3.30 -10.00 4.25
C TYR A 137 -3.52 -11.25 5.12
N SER A 138 -2.48 -12.04 5.37
CA SER A 138 -2.54 -13.16 6.32
C SER A 138 -2.88 -12.66 7.73
N ASP A 139 -2.28 -11.54 8.15
CA ASP A 139 -2.53 -10.96 9.48
C ASP A 139 -3.88 -10.28 9.61
N LYS A 140 -4.38 -9.71 8.50
CA LYS A 140 -5.77 -9.29 8.36
C LYS A 140 -6.71 -10.47 8.57
N ALA A 141 -6.49 -11.59 7.87
CA ALA A 141 -7.33 -12.79 7.98
C ALA A 141 -7.28 -13.41 9.39
N ALA A 142 -6.09 -13.40 10.01
CA ALA A 142 -5.89 -13.85 11.39
C ALA A 142 -6.43 -12.87 12.44
N ARG A 143 -6.89 -11.67 12.05
CA ARG A 143 -7.42 -10.60 12.92
C ARG A 143 -6.40 -10.08 13.93
N ARG A 144 -5.11 -10.14 13.57
CA ARG A 144 -3.99 -9.64 14.40
C ARG A 144 -3.29 -8.41 13.82
N GLY A 145 -3.64 -8.01 12.59
CA GLY A 145 -3.12 -6.80 11.96
C GLY A 145 -3.56 -5.50 12.65
N VAL A 146 -2.91 -4.42 12.23
CA VAL A 146 -3.22 -3.05 12.66
C VAL A 146 -3.97 -2.35 11.54
N ARG A 147 -5.08 -1.68 11.86
CA ARG A 147 -5.83 -0.85 10.90
C ARG A 147 -5.35 0.60 10.95
N ILE A 148 -5.51 1.34 9.85
CA ILE A 148 -5.08 2.74 9.75
C ILE A 148 -5.70 3.62 10.83
N GLY A 149 -6.97 3.41 11.19
CA GLY A 149 -7.62 4.18 12.27
C GLY A 149 -7.00 3.93 13.64
N GLU A 150 -6.42 2.76 13.86
CA GLU A 150 -5.76 2.38 15.11
C GLU A 150 -4.36 3.00 15.25
N VAL A 151 -3.82 3.60 14.18
CA VAL A 151 -2.51 4.28 14.21
C VAL A 151 -2.54 5.52 15.12
N LEU A 152 -3.70 6.15 15.27
CA LEU A 152 -3.88 7.31 16.13
C LEU A 152 -4.13 6.93 17.60
N GLU A 153 -4.25 5.64 17.91
CA GLU A 153 -4.48 5.15 19.26
C GLU A 153 -3.14 4.86 19.94
N GLU A 154 -2.84 5.62 21.00
CA GLU A 154 -1.59 5.54 21.74
C GLU A 154 -1.27 4.11 22.19
N GLY A 155 -0.06 3.64 21.88
CA GLY A 155 0.43 2.31 22.27
C GLY A 155 -0.16 1.12 21.50
N VAL A 156 -1.20 1.30 20.67
CA VAL A 156 -1.83 0.18 19.94
C VAL A 156 -0.90 -0.37 18.86
N VAL A 157 -0.27 0.50 18.07
CA VAL A 157 0.68 0.09 17.04
C VAL A 157 1.85 -0.66 17.66
N GLU A 158 2.47 -0.09 18.70
CA GLU A 158 3.59 -0.72 19.39
C GLU A 158 3.22 -2.10 19.94
N SER A 159 2.13 -2.19 20.71
CA SER A 159 1.68 -3.45 21.31
C SER A 159 1.44 -4.55 20.27
N LYS A 160 0.71 -4.20 19.19
CA LYS A 160 0.42 -5.15 18.11
C LYS A 160 1.65 -5.51 17.30
N LEU A 161 2.49 -4.54 16.91
CA LEU A 161 3.69 -4.80 16.13
C LEU A 161 4.68 -5.70 16.87
N ARG A 162 4.89 -5.46 18.18
CA ARG A 162 5.70 -6.35 19.04
C ARG A 162 5.12 -7.76 19.11
N SER A 163 3.80 -7.90 19.22
CA SER A 163 3.12 -9.20 19.22
C SER A 163 3.27 -9.94 17.87
N LEU A 164 3.14 -9.21 16.75
CA LEU A 164 3.37 -9.75 15.41
C LEU A 164 4.81 -10.25 15.25
N GLU A 165 5.79 -9.42 15.62
CA GLU A 165 7.21 -9.72 15.56
C GLU A 165 7.55 -10.97 16.38
N ALA A 166 7.08 -11.04 17.64
CA ALA A 166 7.29 -12.20 18.49
C ALA A 166 6.69 -13.48 17.89
N GLY A 167 5.53 -13.38 17.23
CA GLY A 167 4.92 -14.49 16.50
C GLY A 167 5.76 -14.95 15.30
N TYR A 168 6.27 -14.01 14.51
CA TYR A 168 7.13 -14.32 13.37
C TYR A 168 8.49 -14.85 13.79
N ARG A 169 9.08 -14.33 14.87
CA ARG A 169 10.34 -14.80 15.44
C ARG A 169 10.26 -16.26 15.89
N LYS A 170 9.13 -16.68 16.45
CA LYS A 170 8.88 -18.10 16.78
C LYS A 170 8.86 -19.00 15.55
N ARG A 171 8.42 -18.48 14.39
CA ARG A 171 8.29 -19.23 13.14
C ARG A 171 9.58 -19.28 12.34
N PHE A 172 10.31 -18.17 12.27
CA PHE A 172 11.46 -18.01 11.38
C PHE A 172 12.80 -17.87 12.10
N GLY A 173 12.82 -17.76 13.44
CA GLY A 173 14.03 -17.44 14.19
C GLY A 173 14.31 -15.93 14.19
N GLU A 174 15.58 -15.55 14.25
CA GLU A 174 15.97 -14.14 14.21
C GLU A 174 15.54 -13.49 12.90
N LEU A 175 14.89 -12.32 13.01
CA LEU A 175 14.41 -11.56 11.87
C LEU A 175 15.44 -10.46 11.53
N PRO A 176 15.87 -10.30 10.27
CA PRO A 176 16.82 -9.27 9.86
C PRO A 176 16.13 -7.90 9.77
N TYR A 177 15.74 -7.35 10.92
CA TYR A 177 14.83 -6.22 11.01
C TYR A 177 14.94 -5.51 12.37
N ASP A 178 14.87 -4.17 12.37
CA ASP A 178 14.92 -3.35 13.58
C ASP A 178 13.51 -2.96 14.04
N LEU A 179 13.02 -3.70 15.05
CA LEU A 179 11.72 -3.47 15.65
C LEU A 179 11.59 -2.10 16.31
N GLU A 180 12.64 -1.63 16.97
CA GLU A 180 12.59 -0.36 17.71
C GLU A 180 12.57 0.82 16.73
N GLU A 181 13.23 0.70 15.58
CA GLU A 181 13.22 1.71 14.53
C GLU A 181 11.83 1.89 13.92
N GLU A 182 11.10 0.81 13.58
CA GLU A 182 9.74 0.95 13.05
C GLU A 182 8.75 1.43 14.11
N VAL A 183 8.83 0.95 15.36
CA VAL A 183 7.95 1.44 16.45
C VAL A 183 8.09 2.96 16.61
N LYS A 184 9.32 3.47 16.58
CA LYS A 184 9.59 4.92 16.64
C LYS A 184 8.99 5.72 15.49
N ARG A 185 8.71 5.10 14.33
CA ARG A 185 8.08 5.81 13.20
C ARG A 185 6.58 6.05 13.41
N PHE A 186 5.96 5.37 14.37
CA PHE A 186 4.53 5.49 14.68
C PHE A 186 4.24 6.18 16.03
N ASN A 187 5.28 6.57 16.77
CA ASN A 187 5.20 7.33 18.03
C ASN A 187 5.66 8.77 17.80
#